data_AF-A0A6H0T9W9-F1
#
_entry.id   AF-A0A6H0T9W9-F1
#
_cell.length_a   1.000
_cell.length_b   1.000
_cell.length_c   1.000
_cell.angle_alpha   90.00
_cell.angle_beta   90.00
_cell.angle_gamma   90.00
#
_symmetry.space_group_name_H-M   'P 1'
#
loop_
_entity.id
_entity.type
_entity.pdbx_description
1 polymer ?
#
loop_
_entity_poly.entity_id
_entity_poly.type
_entity_poly.pdbx_seq_one_letter_code
_entity_poly.pdbx_strand_id
1 'polypeptide(L)'
;MKVVKISLTVLVELALIYLFSKLASWSFMETFFLGSLAIFAIIWLIIMSNHRNNITDHAISKTLTGVETGEIKPFQIVFTPYMAGTFSLVLVSFIITVIYYLPYFL
;
A
#
# COMPACT_ATOMS: atom_id res chain seq x y z
N MET A 1 4.22 20.89 -0.11
CA MET A 1 3.90 19.89 0.93
C MET A 1 3.68 18.47 0.39
N LYS A 2 2.93 18.25 -0.70
CA LYS A 2 2.64 16.89 -1.22
C LYS A 2 3.89 16.08 -1.57
N VAL A 3 4.85 16.68 -2.30
CA VAL A 3 6.12 16.04 -2.66
C VAL A 3 6.93 15.63 -1.43
N VAL A 4 7.02 16.51 -0.43
CA VAL A 4 7.72 16.20 0.84
C VAL A 4 7.13 14.98 1.52
N LYS A 5 5.79 14.85 1.55
CA LYS A 5 5.11 13.67 2.12
C LYS A 5 5.45 12.40 1.35
N ILE A 6 5.41 12.46 0.01
CA ILE A 6 5.78 11.33 -0.86
C ILE A 6 7.23 10.89 -0.59
N SER A 7 8.17 11.83 -0.61
CA SER A 7 9.58 11.53 -0.36
C SER A 7 9.81 10.94 1.02
N LEU A 8 9.13 11.47 2.04
CA LEU A 8 9.22 10.94 3.39
C LEU A 8 8.67 9.51 3.48
N THR A 9 7.53 9.23 2.85
CA THR A 9 6.96 7.87 2.78
C THR A 9 7.95 6.89 2.17
N VAL A 10 8.52 7.24 1.01
CA VAL A 10 9.51 6.40 0.32
C VAL A 10 10.72 6.13 1.21
N LEU A 11 11.26 7.15 1.89
CA LEU A 11 12.42 6.99 2.77
C LEU A 11 12.13 6.08 3.96
N VAL A 12 10.96 6.26 4.60
CA VAL A 12 10.57 5.45 5.76
C VAL A 12 10.34 3.99 5.35
N GLU A 13 9.61 3.76 4.26
CA GLU A 13 9.36 2.39 3.76
C GLU A 13 10.65 1.70 3.33
N LEU A 14 11.55 2.40 2.63
CA LEU A 14 12.84 1.86 2.25
C LEU A 14 13.70 1.49 3.47
N ALA A 15 13.70 2.33 4.51
CA ALA A 15 14.41 2.05 5.75
C ALA A 15 13.83 0.82 6.47
N LEU A 16 12.50 0.70 6.54
CA LEU A 16 11.82 -0.46 7.12
C LEU A 16 12.16 -1.76 6.37
N ILE A 17 12.12 -1.73 5.03
CA ILE A 17 12.46 -2.87 4.18
C ILE A 17 13.92 -3.28 4.37
N TYR A 18 14.84 -2.31 4.42
CA TYR A 18 16.26 -2.57 4.63
C TYR A 18 16.52 -3.21 6.01
N LEU A 19 15.90 -2.68 7.07
CA LEU A 19 16.00 -3.25 8.42
C LEU A 19 15.41 -4.66 8.47
N PHE A 20 14.27 -4.88 7.82
CA PHE A 20 13.65 -6.21 7.74
C PHE A 20 14.56 -7.21 6.99
N SER A 21 15.17 -6.82 5.87
CA SER A 21 16.15 -7.64 5.15
C SER A 21 17.32 -8.06 6.04
N LYS A 22 17.86 -7.13 6.83
CA LYS A 22 18.92 -7.41 7.79
C LYS A 22 18.50 -8.41 8.87
N LEU A 23 17.31 -8.24 9.44
CA LEU A 23 16.80 -9.11 10.51
C LEU A 23 16.47 -10.52 9.99
N ALA A 24 15.89 -10.62 8.80
CA ALA A 24 15.55 -11.90 8.18
C ALA A 24 16.76 -12.62 7.56
N SER A 25 17.92 -11.96 7.47
CA SER A 25 19.09 -12.43 6.71
C SER A 25 18.75 -12.75 5.25
N TRP A 26 17.80 -12.01 4.67
CA TRP A 26 17.37 -12.15 3.28
C TRP A 26 18.16 -11.20 2.39
N SER A 27 18.30 -11.56 1.11
CA SER A 27 18.87 -10.65 0.13
C SER A 27 18.05 -9.37 0.09
N PHE A 28 18.74 -8.21 0.12
CA PHE A 28 18.05 -6.93 -0.01
C PHE A 28 17.22 -6.90 -1.29
N MET A 29 17.73 -7.51 -2.36
CA MET A 29 17.07 -7.52 -3.66
C MET A 29 15.70 -8.24 -3.62
N GLU A 30 15.65 -9.42 -3.01
CA GLU A 30 14.42 -10.20 -2.84
C GLU A 30 13.44 -9.46 -1.92
N THR A 31 13.97 -8.90 -0.84
CA THR A 31 13.19 -8.18 0.16
C THR A 31 12.67 -6.85 -0.36
N PHE A 32 13.36 -6.23 -1.31
CA PHE A 32 13.03 -4.89 -1.79
C PHE A 32 11.71 -4.88 -2.57
N PHE A 33 11.58 -5.79 -3.53
CA PHE A 33 10.33 -5.92 -4.27
C PHE A 33 9.20 -6.50 -3.41
N LEU A 34 9.45 -7.63 -2.73
CA LEU A 34 8.42 -8.27 -1.91
C LEU A 34 7.96 -7.39 -0.74
N GLY A 35 8.90 -6.68 -0.11
CA GLY A 35 8.60 -5.77 0.99
C GLY A 35 7.79 -4.56 0.56
N SER A 36 8.15 -3.92 -0.56
CA SER A 36 7.36 -2.80 -1.09
C SER A 36 5.96 -3.24 -1.53
N LEU A 37 5.84 -4.41 -2.18
CA LEU A 37 4.56 -5.00 -2.56
C LEU A 37 3.71 -5.34 -1.33
N ALA A 38 4.32 -5.90 -0.28
CA ALA A 38 3.62 -6.24 0.95
C ALA A 38 3.09 -4.99 1.67
N ILE A 39 3.89 -3.93 1.79
CA ILE A 39 3.45 -2.67 2.40
C ILE A 39 2.27 -2.09 1.61
N PHE A 40 2.37 -2.06 0.28
CA PHE A 40 1.27 -1.62 -0.59
C PHE A 40 -0.01 -2.44 -0.36
N ALA A 41 0.11 -3.78 -0.37
CA ALA A 41 -1.01 -4.68 -0.18
C ALA A 41 -1.67 -4.51 1.20
N ILE A 42 -0.88 -4.37 2.27
CA ILE A 42 -1.38 -4.15 3.63
C ILE A 42 -2.15 -2.83 3.72
N ILE A 43 -1.59 -1.73 3.20
CA ILE A 43 -2.26 -0.43 3.19
C ILE A 43 -3.58 -0.52 2.41
N TRP A 44 -3.55 -1.15 1.24
CA TRP A 44 -4.73 -1.32 0.40
C TRP A 44 -5.83 -2.14 1.10
N LEU A 45 -5.46 -3.25 1.74
CA LEU A 45 -6.38 -4.10 2.51
C LEU A 45 -7.02 -3.36 3.69
N ILE A 46 -6.25 -2.54 4.41
CA ILE A 46 -6.77 -1.73 5.52
C ILE A 46 -7.82 -0.73 5.01
N ILE A 47 -7.53 -0.01 3.91
CA ILE A 47 -8.46 0.97 3.33
C ILE A 47 -9.73 0.26 2.85
N MET A 48 -9.60 -0.89 2.18
CA MET A 48 -10.75 -1.70 1.74
C MET A 48 -11.59 -2.19 2.92
N SER A 49 -10.96 -2.70 3.98
CA SER A 49 -11.65 -3.20 5.17
C SER A 49 -12.45 -2.09 5.85
N ASN A 50 -11.84 -0.92 6.05
CA ASN A 50 -12.51 0.24 6.63
C ASN A 50 -13.69 0.71 5.77
N HIS A 51 -13.51 0.76 4.46
CA HIS A 51 -14.59 1.13 3.54
C HIS A 51 -15.77 0.13 3.62
N ARG A 52 -15.48 -1.17 3.64
CA ARG A 52 -16.51 -2.21 3.79
C ARG A 52 -17.26 -2.08 5.12
N ASN A 53 -16.55 -1.86 6.21
CA ASN A 53 -17.15 -1.70 7.53
C ASN A 53 -18.09 -0.49 7.56
N ASN A 54 -17.63 0.67 7.07
CA ASN A 54 -18.47 1.87 7.00
C ASN A 54 -19.76 1.66 6.19
N ILE A 55 -19.67 0.99 5.03
CA ILE A 55 -20.86 0.67 4.23
C ILE A 55 -21.81 -0.27 4.98
N THR A 56 -21.25 -1.26 5.68
CA THR A 56 -22.04 -2.20 6.46
C THR A 56 -22.79 -1.48 7.57
N ASP A 57 -22.13 -0.55 8.27
CA ASP A 57 -22.74 0.28 9.32
C ASP A 57 -23.84 1.20 8.77
N HIS A 58 -23.62 1.80 7.60
CA HIS A 58 -24.65 2.61 6.92
C HIS A 58 -25.85 1.77 6.48
N ALA A 59 -25.62 0.56 5.95
CA ALA A 59 -26.69 -0.34 5.55
C ALA A 59 -27.50 -0.86 6.76
N ILE A 60 -26.83 -1.23 7.85
CA ILE A 60 -27.47 -1.71 9.08
C ILE A 60 -28.29 -0.59 9.72
N SER A 61 -27.73 0.62 9.86
CA SER A 61 -28.46 1.76 10.44
C SER A 61 -29.70 2.11 9.62
N LYS A 62 -29.59 2.20 8.28
CA LYS A 62 -30.74 2.42 7.41
C LYS A 62 -31.80 1.32 7.56
N THR A 63 -31.38 0.06 7.69
CA THR A 63 -32.31 -1.08 7.81
C THR A 63 -33.01 -1.12 9.17
N LEU A 64 -32.29 -0.87 10.26
CA LEU A 64 -32.80 -1.04 11.62
C LEU A 64 -33.52 0.21 12.17
N THR A 65 -33.06 1.41 11.81
CA THR A 65 -33.61 2.66 12.36
C THR A 65 -34.33 3.51 11.32
N GLY A 66 -34.22 3.17 10.03
CA GLY A 66 -34.74 3.99 8.94
C GLY A 66 -33.96 5.29 8.71
N VAL A 67 -32.90 5.56 9.50
CA VAL A 67 -32.11 6.79 9.41
C VAL A 67 -30.96 6.61 8.43
N GLU A 68 -30.88 7.49 7.43
CA GLU A 68 -29.73 7.53 6.52
C GLU A 68 -28.54 8.20 7.21
N THR A 69 -27.51 7.40 7.53
CA THR A 69 -26.29 7.87 8.21
C THR A 69 -25.14 8.19 7.25
N GLY A 70 -25.33 7.99 5.95
CA GLY A 70 -24.35 8.26 4.90
C GLY A 70 -24.70 7.63 3.55
N GLU A 71 -23.98 8.03 2.51
CA GLU A 71 -24.14 7.49 1.15
C GLU A 71 -23.36 6.18 0.97
N ILE A 72 -24.02 5.14 0.44
CA ILE A 72 -23.36 3.88 0.06
C ILE A 72 -22.69 4.08 -1.30
N LYS A 73 -21.37 4.18 -1.32
CA LYS A 73 -20.57 4.38 -2.55
C LYS A 73 -19.67 3.17 -2.82
N PRO A 74 -19.39 2.83 -4.09
CA PRO A 74 -18.39 1.82 -4.43
C PRO A 74 -17.00 2.16 -3.88
N PHE A 75 -16.17 1.14 -3.68
CA PHE A 75 -14.78 1.32 -3.25
C PHE A 75 -13.99 2.11 -4.30
N GLN A 76 -13.36 3.19 -3.86
CA GLN A 76 -12.47 4.00 -4.67
C GLN A 76 -11.15 4.17 -3.94
N ILE A 77 -10.05 3.82 -4.61
CA ILE A 77 -8.71 4.07 -4.09
C ILE A 77 -8.46 5.58 -4.22
N VAL A 78 -8.33 6.25 -3.07
CA VAL A 78 -7.93 7.66 -3.04
C VAL A 78 -6.41 7.74 -3.12
N PHE A 79 -5.90 8.34 -4.18
CA PHE A 79 -4.47 8.61 -4.36
C PHE A 79 -3.99 9.73 -3.43
N THR A 80 -3.83 9.39 -2.16
CA THR A 80 -3.16 10.26 -1.19
C THR A 80 -1.66 10.34 -1.48
N PRO A 81 -0.95 11.37 -1.00
CA PRO A 81 0.51 11.43 -1.11
C PRO A 81 1.23 10.18 -0.57
N TYR A 82 0.69 9.56 0.49
CA TYR A 82 1.22 8.31 1.04
C TYR A 82 1.04 7.16 0.06
N MET A 83 -0.17 6.98 -0.48
CA MET A 83 -0.46 5.94 -1.46
C MET A 83 0.38 6.09 -2.74
N ALA A 84 0.59 7.34 -3.18
CA ALA A 84 1.46 7.65 -4.31
C ALA A 84 2.93 7.29 -4.02
N GLY A 85 3.42 7.52 -2.80
CA GLY A 85 4.77 7.15 -2.37
C GLY A 85 4.98 5.64 -2.29
N THR A 86 4.04 4.91 -1.69
CA THR A 86 4.13 3.45 -1.64
C THR A 86 4.04 2.84 -3.04
N PHE A 87 3.14 3.34 -3.88
CA PHE A 87 2.98 2.86 -5.25
C PHE A 87 4.23 3.16 -6.11
N SER A 88 4.83 4.34 -5.96
CA SER A 88 6.07 4.66 -6.67
C SER A 88 7.22 3.77 -6.23
N LEU A 89 7.31 3.42 -4.94
CA LEU A 89 8.31 2.48 -4.44
C LEU A 89 8.14 1.08 -5.04
N VAL A 90 6.90 0.57 -5.15
CA VAL A 90 6.60 -0.71 -5.83
C VAL A 90 7.02 -0.69 -7.30
N LEU A 91 6.74 0.40 -8.02
CA LEU A 91 7.13 0.50 -9.43
C LEU A 91 8.64 0.51 -9.60
N VAL A 92 9.34 1.30 -8.79
CA VAL A 92 10.81 1.40 -8.84
C VAL A 92 11.45 0.07 -8.44
N SER A 93 10.96 -0.58 -7.38
CA SER A 93 11.47 -1.87 -6.94
C SER A 93 11.26 -2.96 -7.98
N PHE A 94 10.11 -2.97 -8.65
CA PHE A 94 9.83 -3.89 -9.75
C PHE A 94 10.79 -3.70 -10.91
N ILE A 95 10.98 -2.46 -11.38
CA ILE A 95 11.90 -2.15 -12.50
C ILE A 95 13.33 -2.59 -12.16
N ILE A 96 13.81 -2.24 -10.96
CA ILE A 96 15.14 -2.64 -10.50
C ILE A 96 15.26 -4.17 -10.43
N THR A 97 14.21 -4.87 -9.99
CA THR A 97 14.14 -6.34 -9.96
C THR A 97 14.24 -6.96 -11.32
N VAL A 98 13.48 -6.47 -12.29
CA VAL A 98 13.56 -6.94 -13.67
C VAL A 98 14.98 -6.75 -14.20
N ILE A 99 15.58 -5.58 -14.03
CA ILE A 99 16.95 -5.30 -14.52
C ILE A 99 17.97 -6.22 -13.85
N TYR A 100 17.88 -6.40 -12.52
CA TYR A 100 18.82 -7.20 -11.75
C TYR A 100 18.79 -8.68 -12.16
N TYR A 101 17.60 -9.23 -12.40
CA TYR A 101 17.44 -10.63 -12.76
C TYR A 101 17.49 -10.89 -14.28
N LEU A 102 17.44 -9.85 -15.13
CA LEU A 102 17.49 -9.98 -16.58
C LEU A 102 18.64 -10.86 -17.10
N PRO A 103 19.90 -10.75 -16.58
CA PRO A 103 21.01 -11.56 -17.06
C PRO A 103 20.85 -13.06 -16.80
N TYR A 104 19.96 -13.49 -15.89
CA TYR A 104 19.71 -14.91 -15.63
C TYR A 104 18.73 -15.53 -16.64
N PHE A 105 18.09 -14.71 -17.49
CA PHE A 105 17.14 -15.15 -18.52
C PHE A 105 17.68 -15.04 -19.95
N LEU A 106 18.88 -14.48 -20.13
CA LEU A 106 19.61 -14.38 -21.40
C LEU A 106 20.68 -15.46 -21.48
#